data_AF-A0A6A7AN38-F1
#
_entry.id   AF-A0A6A7AN38-F1
#
_cell.length_a   1.000
_cell.length_b   1.000
_cell.length_c   1.000
_cell.angle_alpha   90.00
_cell.angle_beta   90.00
_cell.angle_gamma   90.00
#
_symmetry.space_group_name_H-M   'P 1'
#
loop_
_entity.id
_entity.type
_entity.pdbx_description
1 polymer ?
#
loop_
_entity_poly.entity_id
_entity_poly.type
_entity_poly.pdbx_seq_one_letter_code
_entity_poly.pdbx_strand_id
1 'polypeptide(L)' 'MDPIEAALAAIESLKPGEKLNYTRIAKVYGVERRTLARRHQGITASRNHKAENQQILHP' A
#
# COMPACT_ATOMS: atom_id res chain seq x y z
N MET A 1 12.83 5.72 2.98
CA MET A 1 11.37 5.52 2.79
C MET A 1 11.15 4.14 2.20
N ASP A 2 10.17 3.38 2.70
CA ASP A 2 9.79 2.09 2.08
C ASP A 2 9.20 2.39 0.69
N PRO A 3 9.75 1.82 -0.41
CA PRO A 3 9.25 2.05 -1.77
C PRO A 3 7.77 1.71 -1.93
N ILE A 4 7.24 0.78 -1.12
CA ILE A 4 5.82 0.41 -1.15
C ILE A 4 4.96 1.54 -0.59
N GLU A 5 5.37 2.18 0.51
CA GLU A 5 4.63 3.31 1.09
C GLU A 5 4.63 4.52 0.15
N ALA A 6 5.75 4.79 -0.53
CA ALA A 6 5.80 5.82 -1.57
C ALA A 6 4.85 5.52 -2.76
N ALA A 7 4.76 4.25 -3.16
CA ALA A 7 3.84 3.81 -4.21
C ALA A 7 2.36 3.89 -3.79
N LEU A 8 2.05 3.66 -2.51
CA LEU A 8 0.70 3.84 -1.95
C LEU A 8 0.31 5.32 -1.89
N ALA A 9 1.20 6.19 -1.41
CA ALA A 9 0.96 7.63 -1.42
C ALA A 9 0.73 8.18 -2.84
N ALA A 10 1.45 7.65 -3.83
CA ALA A 10 1.24 8.00 -5.23
C ALA A 10 -0.13 7.57 -5.76
N ILE A 11 -0.65 6.43 -5.27
CA ILE A 11 -2.00 5.96 -5.57
C ILE A 11 -3.06 6.88 -4.95
N GLU A 12 -2.90 7.24 -3.66
CA GLU A 12 -3.83 8.11 -2.93
C GLU A 12 -3.85 9.54 -3.48
N SER A 13 -2.73 10.00 -4.04
CA SER A 13 -2.62 11.31 -4.69
C SER A 13 -3.22 11.36 -6.11
N LEU A 14 -3.68 10.23 -6.67
CA LEU A 14 -4.36 10.23 -7.97
C LEU A 14 -5.71 10.94 -7.87
N LYS A 15 -6.06 11.71 -8.91
CA LYS A 15 -7.34 12.42 -8.92
C LYS A 15 -8.50 11.42 -9.03
N PRO A 16 -9.62 11.66 -8.31
CA PRO A 16 -10.82 10.86 -8.50
C PRO A 16 -11.27 10.96 -9.97
N GLY A 17 -11.26 9.82 -10.66
CA GLY A 17 -11.56 9.70 -12.09
C GLY A 17 -10.37 9.31 -12.97
N GLU A 18 -9.14 9.35 -12.45
CA GLU A 18 -7.96 8.87 -13.18
C GLU A 18 -7.86 7.34 -13.11
N LYS A 19 -7.55 6.69 -14.24
CA LYS A 19 -7.42 5.23 -14.29
C LYS A 19 -6.16 4.78 -13.53
N LEU A 20 -6.37 4.25 -12.34
CA LEU A 20 -5.31 3.67 -11.53
C LEU A 20 -4.64 2.48 -12.24
N ASN A 21 -3.33 2.57 -12.45
CA ASN A 21 -2.54 1.52 -13.08
C ASN A 21 -1.39 1.07 -12.17
N TYR A 22 -1.63 0.01 -11.41
CA TYR A 22 -0.64 -0.57 -10.50
C TYR A 22 0.67 -0.95 -11.19
N THR A 23 0.65 -1.38 -12.46
CA THR A 23 1.86 -1.79 -13.19
C THR A 23 2.77 -0.60 -13.45
N ARG A 24 2.19 0.55 -13.84
CA ARG A 24 2.97 1.78 -14.07
C ARG A 24 3.60 2.26 -12.77
N ILE A 25 2.80 2.34 -11.70
CA ILE A 25 3.26 2.82 -10.39
C ILE A 25 4.33 1.88 -9.82
N ALA A 26 4.08 0.57 -9.87
CA ALA A 26 5.04 -0.44 -9.45
C ALA A 26 6.39 -0.32 -10.14
N LYS A 27 6.40 -0.05 -11.46
CA LYS A 27 7.63 0.14 -12.24
C LYS A 27 8.38 1.43 -11.86
N VAL A 28 7.66 2.52 -11.59
CA VAL A 28 8.26 3.80 -11.16
C VAL A 28 8.97 3.65 -9.81
N TYR A 29 8.33 2.96 -8.86
CA TYR A 29 8.85 2.79 -7.51
C TYR A 29 9.68 1.52 -7.31
N GLY A 30 9.88 0.71 -8.36
CA GLY A 30 10.64 -0.54 -8.30
C GLY A 30 10.03 -1.62 -7.39
N VAL A 31 8.71 -1.57 -7.15
CA VAL A 31 8.00 -2.53 -6.30
C VAL A 31 7.27 -3.59 -7.10
N GLU A 32 7.01 -4.74 -6.49
CA GLU A 32 6.22 -5.79 -7.14
C GLU A 32 4.74 -5.38 -7.20
N ARG A 33 4.14 -5.41 -8.40
CA ARG A 33 2.74 -5.05 -8.64
C ARG A 33 1.75 -5.79 -7.74
N ARG A 34 1.96 -7.10 -7.50
CA ARG A 34 1.05 -7.90 -6.65
C ARG A 34 1.11 -7.44 -5.19
N THR A 35 2.32 -7.20 -4.68
CA THR A 35 2.53 -6.64 -3.34
C THR A 35 1.86 -5.28 -3.18
N LEU A 36 2.02 -4.37 -4.16
CA LEU A 36 1.39 -3.05 -4.13
C LEU A 36 -0.15 -3.13 -4.13
N ALA A 37 -0.73 -3.95 -5.00
CA ALA A 37 -2.18 -4.12 -5.07
C ALA A 37 -2.77 -4.72 -3.78
N ARG A 38 -2.10 -5.73 -3.20
CA ARG A 38 -2.54 -6.36 -1.94
C ARG A 38 -2.48 -5.41 -0.75
N ARG A 39 -1.46 -4.55 -0.66
CA ARG A 39 -1.39 -3.52 0.39
C ARG A 39 -2.47 -2.45 0.19
N HIS A 40 -2.65 -1.95 -1.03
CA HIS A 40 -3.67 -0.92 -1.31
C HIS A 40 -5.09 -1.43 -1.05
N GLN A 41 -5.38 -2.70 -1.34
CA GLN A 41 -6.68 -3.32 -1.05
C GLN A 41 -6.87 -3.72 0.42
N GLY A 42 -5.88 -3.46 1.30
CA GLY A 42 -5.94 -3.86 2.71
C GLY A 42 -5.84 -5.37 2.96
N ILE A 43 -5.58 -6.19 1.93
CA ILE A 43 -5.48 -7.66 2.02
C ILE A 43 -4.24 -8.06 2.83
N THR A 44 -3.15 -7.30 2.70
CA THR A 44 -1.95 -7.48 3.50
C THR A 44 -1.73 -6.26 4.36
N ALA A 45 -2.29 -6.24 5.56
CA ALA A 45 -1.91 -5.27 6.57
C ALA A 45 -0.39 -5.40 6.83
N SER A 46 0.35 -4.29 6.68
CA SER A 46 1.75 -4.20 7.11
C SER A 46 1.87 -4.74 8.54
N ARG A 47 2.96 -5.45 8.87
CA ARG A 47 3.19 -5.98 10.23
C ARG A 47 3.13 -4.87 11.30
N ASN A 48 3.34 -3.61 10.91
CA ASN A 48 3.19 -2.44 11.78
C ASN A 48 1.71 -2.20 12.20
N HIS A 49 0.74 -2.35 11.30
CA HIS A 49 -0.69 -2.30 11.66
C HIS A 49 -1.16 -3.53 12.45
N LYS A 50 -0.46 -4.67 12.31
CA LYS A 50 -0.74 -5.83 13.17
C LYS A 50 -0.26 -5.60 14.61
N ALA A 51 0.80 -4.83 14.83
CA ALA A 51 1.25 -4.49 16.18
C ALA A 51 0.21 -3.62 16.90
N GLU A 52 -0.36 -2.61 16.22
CA GLU A 52 -1.45 -1.78 16.78
C GLU A 52 -2.71 -2.60 17.07
N ASN A 53 -3.12 -3.50 16.16
CA ASN A 53 -4.27 -4.38 16.39
C ASN A 53 -4.01 -5.45 17.47
N GLN A 54 -2.76 -5.89 17.67
CA GLN A 54 -2.40 -6.79 18.76
C GLN A 54 -2.34 -6.07 20.12
N GLN A 55 -2.04 -4.77 20.14
CA GLN A 55 -2.06 -3.97 21.36
C GLN A 55 -3.49 -3.75 21.90
N ILE A 56 -4.50 -3.73 21.03
CA ILE A 56 -5.92 -3.59 21.42
C ILE A 56 -6.48 -4.90 22.02
N LEU A 57 -5.82 -6.04 21.77
CA LEU A 57 -6.26 -7.37 22.25
C LEU A 57 -5.82 -7.68 23.70
N HIS A 58 -5.13 -6.78 24.38
CA HIS A 58 -4.74 -6.92 25.77
C HIS A 58 -5.12 -5.69 26.61
N PRO A 59 -6.32 -5.68 27.24
CA PRO A 59 -6.60 -4.86 28.41
C PRO A 59 -5.90 -5.39 29.67
#